data_AF-A0A9P8XSG7-F1
#
_entry.id   AF-A0A9P8XSG7-F1
#
_cell.length_a   1.000
_cell.length_b   1.000
_cell.length_c   1.000
_cell.angle_alpha   90.00
_cell.angle_beta   90.00
_cell.angle_gamma   90.00
#
_symmetry.space_group_name_H-M   'P 1'
#
loop_
_entity.id
_entity.type
_entity.pdbx_description
1 polymer ?
#
loop_
_entity_poly.entity_id
_entity_poly.type
_entity_poly.pdbx_seq_one_letter_code
_entity_poly.pdbx_strand_id
1 'polypeptide(L)'
;MDEDVCGIATHLLGLSTNASPSEDNDAMELDAEAAMDHETQLALNDSQRNAVRKVAEELRPYTLDGMVGTEIYDSHVAMREAKRRMKACRVAFSTCIGAGIGLLRSEDFGIVIVDEASQQTEPASLVPLTKGCKRAVLVGDHVQLRPTVQPVTLPLGYDVSLFERLYTLCTNSQTSGNRLAGVQTSMLNTQYRMHKSICEFSSEEFYQGELRTGMAADQRVLAVSAFPWPRSSVSGQFVRTVFIECDGHEDIGQKSKRNQAQAELSSQQQRADDEQRRADNERRRADSEGQRAEDVTAQCRQTTLAEHITNCHDYLDLNITVKPNNSLPSKGTITNPQDKLVSSTLKPWTDFLEQQKSIHGRLYSTFPADKQAFESVTFLEELGERLRRKKIANERDLESVQHNIVQTPVTNIVEILKDHDATKRAFALGRGLTFDNHPNALSEMALTNQHNDVRYPIRTSFAPTGVVAAAVSQIYHCMIIGGLAYSYGTTGEAIIFLKIDWKTPEQLLFQLAEPRVEVLAHPDNALCRTAVSKVLAFTLLAIEEQHSNLGQDERSRVMEHIGRWFADHDAMLKLGPESSQHAGQRQAKVLTTSLLINQTVEAMALYREVPA
;
A
#
# COMPACT_ATOMS: atom_id res chain seq x y z
N MET A 1 31.84 -1.75 25.92
CA MET A 1 31.02 -2.25 24.78
C MET A 1 30.86 -3.75 24.99
N ASP A 2 30.38 -4.19 26.15
CA ASP A 2 29.00 -4.05 26.71
C ASP A 2 28.08 -5.00 25.95
N GLU A 3 27.86 -6.20 26.48
CA GLU A 3 26.80 -6.63 27.43
C GLU A 3 25.77 -7.45 26.63
N ASP A 4 25.75 -8.77 26.75
CA ASP A 4 25.18 -9.61 27.82
C ASP A 4 23.66 -9.78 27.72
N VAL A 5 23.27 -10.99 27.32
CA VAL A 5 21.93 -11.56 27.44
C VAL A 5 22.09 -12.92 28.12
N CYS A 6 21.91 -13.00 29.44
CA CYS A 6 21.76 -14.26 30.17
C CYS A 6 21.23 -14.11 31.62
N GLY A 7 20.45 -15.10 32.09
CA GLY A 7 20.24 -15.47 33.52
C GLY A 7 18.91 -15.01 34.15
N ILE A 8 17.83 -15.79 34.19
CA ILE A 8 17.50 -16.94 35.07
C ILE A 8 17.34 -16.61 36.57
N ALA A 9 16.10 -16.87 37.03
CA ALA A 9 15.62 -17.22 38.37
C ALA A 9 15.42 -16.12 39.44
N THR A 10 14.16 -15.81 39.71
CA THR A 10 13.54 -15.95 41.06
C THR A 10 12.03 -16.10 40.83
N HIS A 11 11.50 -17.32 40.78
CA HIS A 11 10.76 -17.92 41.90
C HIS A 11 9.61 -17.05 42.45
N LEU A 12 8.40 -17.59 42.35
CA LEU A 12 7.22 -17.30 43.18
C LEU A 12 6.36 -16.09 42.79
N LEU A 13 5.70 -16.19 41.62
CA LEU A 13 4.33 -15.70 41.49
C LEU A 13 3.40 -16.59 42.33
N GLY A 14 3.11 -16.13 43.54
CA GLY A 14 2.13 -16.71 44.44
C GLY A 14 1.24 -15.61 45.02
N LEU A 15 0.16 -15.29 44.30
CA LEU A 15 -1.15 -14.82 44.75
C LEU A 15 -1.24 -13.87 45.98
N SER A 16 -1.86 -12.70 45.80
CA SER A 16 -3.24 -12.45 46.27
C SER A 16 -3.57 -10.95 46.32
N THR A 17 -4.78 -10.66 45.88
CA THR A 17 -5.55 -9.42 46.00
C THR A 17 -5.89 -9.09 47.46
N ASN A 18 -5.81 -7.81 47.86
CA ASN A 18 -6.91 -7.00 48.46
C ASN A 18 -6.41 -5.84 49.34
N ALA A 19 -7.19 -4.75 49.27
CA ALA A 19 -7.47 -3.73 50.28
C ALA A 19 -6.40 -2.67 50.63
N SER A 20 -6.75 -1.43 50.26
CA SER A 20 -6.39 -0.15 50.90
C SER A 20 -7.18 0.06 52.23
N PRO A 21 -7.08 1.21 52.93
CA PRO A 21 -5.91 1.92 53.48
C PRO A 21 -6.15 2.36 54.96
N SER A 22 -5.13 2.85 55.69
CA SER A 22 -5.23 3.78 56.85
C SER A 22 -3.82 4.02 57.42
N GLU A 23 -3.24 5.22 57.33
CA GLU A 23 -3.35 6.39 58.23
C GLU A 23 -2.08 6.56 59.06
N ASP A 24 -1.79 7.83 59.36
CA ASP A 24 -0.87 8.39 60.35
C ASP A 24 0.63 8.48 60.02
N ASN A 25 1.09 9.73 59.82
CA ASN A 25 1.87 10.42 60.85
C ASN A 25 2.16 11.90 60.48
N ASP A 26 1.71 12.79 61.36
CA ASP A 26 2.48 13.82 62.07
C ASP A 26 3.54 14.66 61.32
N ALA A 27 3.32 15.98 61.28
CA ALA A 27 4.00 16.96 62.16
C ALA A 27 4.26 18.35 61.51
N MET A 28 3.85 19.38 62.26
CA MET A 28 4.49 20.69 62.48
C MET A 28 4.67 21.69 61.33
N GLU A 29 3.68 22.58 61.22
CA GLU A 29 3.72 24.03 61.49
C GLU A 29 5.08 24.77 61.47
N LEU A 30 5.14 25.86 60.67
CA LEU A 30 5.72 27.15 61.06
C LEU A 30 5.19 28.26 60.12
N ASP A 31 4.34 29.11 60.70
CA ASP A 31 3.76 30.33 60.14
C ASP A 31 4.80 31.43 59.87
N ALA A 32 4.58 32.21 58.80
CA ALA A 32 4.38 33.67 58.84
C ALA A 32 4.44 34.29 57.44
N GLU A 33 3.33 34.84 56.93
CA GLU A 33 3.25 36.24 56.44
C GLU A 33 1.83 36.61 56.00
N ALA A 34 1.49 37.87 56.23
CA ALA A 34 0.15 38.37 56.52
C ALA A 34 -0.63 38.88 55.29
N ALA A 35 -1.94 38.61 55.34
CA ALA A 35 -3.08 39.40 54.88
C ALA A 35 -2.92 40.27 53.61
N MET A 36 -3.18 39.66 52.46
CA MET A 36 -3.54 40.35 51.22
C MET A 36 -5.07 40.25 51.05
N ASP A 37 -5.76 41.37 50.80
CA ASP A 37 -7.23 41.44 50.78
C ASP A 37 -7.88 40.45 49.79
N HIS A 38 -8.99 39.83 50.19
CA HIS A 38 -9.61 38.69 49.51
C HIS A 38 -10.06 39.04 48.09
N GLU A 39 -10.46 40.30 47.86
CA GLU A 39 -10.86 40.82 46.55
C GLU A 39 -9.67 40.93 45.59
N THR A 40 -8.47 41.22 46.14
CA THR A 40 -7.23 41.30 45.35
C THR A 40 -6.74 39.90 44.97
N GLN A 41 -6.89 38.91 45.86
CA GLN A 41 -6.62 37.50 45.54
C GLN A 41 -7.57 36.96 44.47
N LEU A 42 -8.85 37.30 44.50
CA LEU A 42 -9.83 36.89 43.48
C LEU A 42 -9.51 37.53 42.11
N ALA A 43 -9.16 38.82 42.08
CA ALA A 43 -8.78 39.51 40.85
C ALA A 43 -7.45 39.00 40.24
N LEU A 44 -6.48 38.64 41.08
CA LEU A 44 -5.23 37.99 40.66
C LEU A 44 -5.50 36.58 40.12
N ASN A 45 -6.30 35.79 40.83
CA ASN A 45 -6.63 34.42 40.43
C ASN A 45 -7.43 34.36 39.11
N ASP A 46 -8.34 35.30 38.85
CA ASP A 46 -9.07 35.36 37.57
C ASP A 46 -8.20 35.86 36.40
N SER A 47 -7.24 36.75 36.67
CA SER A 47 -6.25 37.18 35.68
C SER A 47 -5.27 36.04 35.33
N GLN A 48 -4.88 35.25 36.34
CA GLN A 48 -3.93 34.12 36.23
C GLN A 48 -4.56 32.87 35.60
N ARG A 49 -5.80 32.49 35.95
CA ARG A 49 -6.55 31.41 35.25
C ARG A 49 -6.77 31.71 33.77
N ASN A 50 -6.89 32.98 33.41
CA ASN A 50 -6.99 33.41 32.02
C ASN A 50 -5.65 33.36 31.27
N ALA A 51 -4.49 33.35 31.96
CA ALA A 51 -3.18 33.33 31.32
C ALA A 51 -2.87 31.98 30.65
N VAL A 52 -3.24 30.86 31.27
CA VAL A 52 -3.06 29.51 30.70
C VAL A 52 -3.94 29.29 29.46
N ARG A 53 -5.13 29.90 29.42
CA ARG A 53 -6.03 29.88 28.25
C ARG A 53 -5.54 30.76 27.08
N LYS A 54 -4.69 31.76 27.33
CA LYS A 54 -4.11 32.63 26.30
C LYS A 54 -2.95 32.00 25.52
N VAL A 55 -2.41 30.88 26.01
CA VAL A 55 -1.35 30.13 25.32
C VAL A 55 -2.00 29.13 24.35
N ALA A 56 -1.54 29.14 23.11
CA ALA A 56 -1.95 28.19 22.08
C ALA A 56 -1.75 26.75 22.58
N GLU A 57 -2.70 25.86 22.29
CA GLU A 57 -2.74 24.50 22.85
C GLU A 57 -1.45 23.71 22.59
N GLU A 58 -0.89 23.86 21.39
CA GLU A 58 0.37 23.24 20.97
C GLU A 58 1.59 23.69 21.79
N LEU A 59 1.53 24.88 22.39
CA LEU A 59 2.61 25.45 23.19
C LEU A 59 2.48 25.15 24.69
N ARG A 60 1.31 24.69 25.16
CA ARG A 60 1.08 24.37 26.57
C ARG A 60 2.03 23.31 27.13
N PRO A 61 2.41 22.23 26.41
CA PRO A 61 3.39 21.27 26.92
C PRO A 61 4.77 21.88 27.20
N TYR A 62 5.06 23.05 26.63
CA TYR A 62 6.33 23.75 26.78
C TYR A 62 6.29 24.88 27.81
N THR A 63 5.13 25.19 28.40
CA THR A 63 5.05 26.15 29.51
C THR A 63 5.49 25.48 30.81
N LEU A 64 5.98 26.28 31.78
CA LEU A 64 6.37 25.73 33.07
C LEU A 64 5.19 25.08 33.80
N ASP A 65 4.00 25.70 33.78
CA ASP A 65 2.79 25.11 34.37
C ASP A 65 2.40 23.79 33.69
N GLY A 66 2.46 23.71 32.36
CA GLY A 66 2.17 22.49 31.62
C GLY A 66 3.20 21.38 31.85
N MET A 67 4.48 21.74 31.99
CA MET A 67 5.56 20.81 32.31
C MET A 67 5.52 20.29 33.76
N VAL A 68 5.02 21.10 34.69
CA VAL A 68 4.87 20.76 36.11
C VAL A 68 3.53 20.06 36.38
N GLY A 69 2.52 20.29 35.54
CA GLY A 69 1.18 19.68 35.63
C GLY A 69 0.20 20.44 36.54
N THR A 70 0.64 21.55 37.15
CA THR A 70 -0.16 22.44 38.01
C THR A 70 0.44 23.85 37.92
N GLU A 71 -0.25 24.88 38.41
CA GLU A 71 0.31 26.23 38.41
C GLU A 71 1.53 26.29 39.34
N ILE A 72 2.61 26.95 38.89
CA ILE A 72 3.89 26.94 39.61
C ILE A 72 3.81 27.52 41.03
N TYR A 73 2.79 28.33 41.34
CA TYR A 73 2.59 28.95 42.66
C TYR A 73 1.63 28.16 43.56
N ASP A 74 1.01 27.08 43.08
CA ASP A 74 0.02 26.30 43.85
C ASP A 74 0.66 25.51 45.00
N SER A 75 1.94 25.12 44.87
CA SER A 75 2.62 24.37 45.92
C SER A 75 4.13 24.58 45.92
N HIS A 76 4.75 24.38 47.09
CA HIS A 76 6.21 24.38 47.21
C HIS A 76 6.89 23.30 46.35
N VAL A 77 6.21 22.17 46.12
CA VAL A 77 6.71 21.08 45.25
C VAL A 77 6.74 21.54 43.80
N ALA A 78 5.64 22.13 43.30
CA ALA A 78 5.54 22.69 41.97
C ALA A 78 6.60 23.78 41.73
N MET A 79 6.76 24.71 42.68
CA MET A 79 7.77 25.77 42.63
C MET A 79 9.20 25.21 42.60
N ARG A 80 9.50 24.17 43.39
CA ARG A 80 10.83 23.52 43.40
C ARG A 80 11.12 22.84 42.08
N GLU A 81 10.14 22.14 41.51
CA GLU A 81 10.26 21.50 40.21
C GLU A 81 10.42 22.53 39.08
N ALA A 82 9.68 23.63 39.11
CA ALA A 82 9.81 24.73 38.15
C ALA A 82 11.21 25.36 38.20
N LYS A 83 11.77 25.60 39.39
CA LYS A 83 13.16 26.07 39.57
C LYS A 83 14.17 25.07 39.02
N ARG A 84 13.97 23.77 39.27
CA ARG A 84 14.84 22.71 38.74
C ARG A 84 14.84 22.70 37.21
N ARG A 85 13.66 22.83 36.59
CA ARG A 85 13.49 22.88 35.14
C ARG A 85 14.08 24.14 34.52
N MET A 86 13.91 25.30 35.18
CA MET A 86 14.54 26.56 34.75
C MET A 86 16.06 26.41 34.68
N LYS A 87 16.68 25.86 35.73
CA LYS A 87 18.13 25.62 35.75
C LYS A 87 18.61 24.60 34.73
N ALA A 88 17.76 23.64 34.37
CA ALA A 88 18.06 22.61 33.37
C ALA A 88 17.78 23.08 31.93
N CYS A 89 17.04 24.18 31.73
CA CYS A 89 16.67 24.63 30.41
C CYS A 89 17.88 25.18 29.65
N ARG A 90 17.90 24.97 28.33
CA ARG A 90 18.93 25.52 27.44
C ARG A 90 18.53 26.86 26.84
N VAL A 91 17.22 27.09 26.70
CA VAL A 91 16.62 28.28 26.11
C VAL A 91 15.37 28.60 26.91
N ALA A 92 15.21 29.86 27.30
CA ALA A 92 14.03 30.38 27.97
C ALA A 92 13.37 31.45 27.09
N PHE A 93 12.06 31.34 26.89
CA PHE A 93 11.26 32.34 26.18
C PHE A 93 10.46 33.15 27.19
N SER A 94 10.47 34.47 27.04
CA SER A 94 9.70 35.39 27.87
C SER A 94 9.46 36.69 27.13
N THR A 95 8.48 37.48 27.59
CA THR A 95 8.39 38.89 27.17
C THR A 95 9.53 39.68 27.80
N CYS A 96 9.88 40.84 27.23
CA CYS A 96 10.97 41.68 27.75
C CYS A 96 10.76 42.02 29.24
N ILE A 97 9.55 42.47 29.60
CA ILE A 97 9.21 42.74 31.01
C ILE A 97 9.15 41.44 31.84
N GLY A 98 8.66 40.35 31.24
CA GLY A 98 8.60 39.03 31.85
C GLY A 98 9.95 38.51 32.34
N ALA A 99 11.05 38.86 31.68
CA ALA A 99 12.41 38.50 32.12
C ALA A 99 12.78 39.11 33.49
N GLY A 100 12.16 40.22 33.88
CA GLY A 100 12.41 40.91 35.15
C GLY A 100 11.65 40.35 36.35
N ILE A 101 10.68 39.45 36.13
CA ILE A 101 9.74 38.99 37.16
C ILE A 101 9.77 37.46 37.32
N GLY A 102 9.11 36.98 38.37
CA GLY A 102 8.94 35.55 38.63
C GLY A 102 10.25 34.78 38.73
N LEU A 103 10.28 33.57 38.16
CA LEU A 103 11.43 32.66 38.19
C LEU A 103 12.66 33.21 37.47
N LEU A 104 12.47 34.00 36.41
CA LEU A 104 13.58 34.59 35.64
C LEU A 104 14.25 35.76 36.37
N ARG A 105 13.64 36.27 37.45
CA ARG A 105 14.15 37.43 38.19
C ARG A 105 15.59 37.21 38.69
N SER A 106 15.89 36.00 39.15
CA SER A 106 17.17 35.66 39.80
C SER A 106 18.12 34.85 38.92
N GLU A 107 17.83 34.73 37.63
CA GLU A 107 18.64 33.98 36.67
C GLU A 107 19.40 34.92 35.73
N ASP A 108 20.64 34.55 35.40
CA ASP A 108 21.52 35.28 34.48
C ASP A 108 21.58 34.58 33.12
N PHE A 109 21.52 35.37 32.05
CA PHE A 109 21.55 34.96 30.66
C PHE A 109 22.74 35.62 29.93
N GLY A 110 23.81 34.87 29.71
CA GLY A 110 25.00 35.38 29.00
C GLY A 110 24.73 35.73 27.52
N ILE A 111 23.70 35.15 26.92
CA ILE A 111 23.25 35.45 25.55
C ILE A 111 21.78 35.81 25.61
N VAL A 112 21.42 36.97 25.04
CA VAL A 112 20.04 37.46 24.98
C VAL A 112 19.67 37.74 23.53
N ILE A 113 18.54 37.19 23.09
CA ILE A 113 17.95 37.50 21.78
C ILE A 113 16.64 38.23 22.05
N VAL A 114 16.48 39.42 21.48
CA VAL A 114 15.24 40.18 21.53
C VAL A 114 14.66 40.23 20.13
N ASP A 115 13.52 39.58 19.93
CA ASP A 115 12.75 39.66 18.69
C ASP A 115 11.73 40.81 18.77
N GLU A 116 11.34 41.35 17.62
CA GLU A 116 10.52 42.58 17.51
C GLU A 116 11.08 43.75 18.33
N ALA A 117 12.41 43.87 18.39
CA ALA A 117 13.13 44.83 19.22
C ALA A 117 12.83 46.29 18.85
N SER A 118 12.42 46.56 17.60
CA SER A 118 12.00 47.90 17.16
C SER A 118 10.65 48.34 17.76
N GLN A 119 9.81 47.38 18.17
CA GLN A 119 8.52 47.63 18.80
C GLN A 119 8.60 47.76 20.33
N GLN A 120 9.79 47.55 20.91
CA GLN A 120 10.00 47.68 22.36
C GLN A 120 10.57 49.04 22.72
N THR A 121 10.06 49.66 23.79
CA THR A 121 10.72 50.83 24.37
C THR A 121 12.12 50.44 24.82
N GLU A 122 13.06 51.40 24.80
CA GLU A 122 14.42 51.13 25.26
C GLU A 122 14.47 50.56 26.68
N PRO A 123 13.73 51.08 27.69
CA PRO A 123 13.71 50.48 29.03
C PRO A 123 13.21 49.05 29.05
N ALA A 124 12.21 48.70 28.22
CA ALA A 124 11.71 47.33 28.14
C ALA A 124 12.80 46.38 27.62
N SER A 125 13.52 46.77 26.56
CA SER A 125 14.62 45.99 26.00
C SER A 125 15.79 45.82 26.98
N LEU A 126 16.01 46.77 27.90
CA LEU A 126 17.06 46.67 28.90
C LEU A 126 16.78 45.63 30.00
N VAL A 127 15.52 45.29 30.27
CA VAL A 127 15.15 44.31 31.30
C VAL A 127 15.85 42.95 31.08
N PRO A 128 15.75 42.29 29.91
CA PRO A 128 16.49 41.05 29.68
C PRO A 128 18.00 41.27 29.54
N LEU A 129 18.45 42.44 29.03
CA LEU A 129 19.88 42.72 28.84
C LEU A 129 20.65 42.91 30.16
N THR A 130 19.99 43.36 31.21
CA THR A 130 20.60 43.51 32.54
C THR A 130 20.79 42.19 33.28
N LYS A 131 20.34 41.07 32.73
CA LYS A 131 20.50 39.71 33.28
C LYS A 131 21.88 39.11 32.99
N GLY A 132 22.95 39.86 33.26
CA GLY A 132 24.31 39.36 33.02
C GLY A 132 24.67 39.12 31.54
N CYS A 133 23.97 39.80 30.61
CA CYS A 133 24.17 39.63 29.18
C CYS A 133 25.60 40.00 28.74
N LYS A 134 26.24 39.09 28.01
CA LYS A 134 27.57 39.27 27.40
C LYS A 134 27.50 39.41 25.88
N ARG A 135 26.43 38.91 25.28
CA ARG A 135 26.16 38.99 23.83
C ARG A 135 24.66 39.16 23.60
N ALA A 136 24.30 40.24 22.93
CA ALA A 136 22.93 40.53 22.55
C ALA A 136 22.74 40.38 21.04
N VAL A 137 21.59 39.85 20.63
CA VAL A 137 21.11 39.90 19.24
C VAL A 137 19.75 40.59 19.27
N LEU A 138 19.65 41.75 18.64
CA LEU A 138 18.41 42.49 18.52
C LEU A 138 17.89 42.29 17.10
N VAL A 139 16.75 41.62 16.98
CA VAL A 139 16.04 41.38 15.71
C VAL A 139 14.84 42.32 15.70
N GLY A 140 14.70 43.09 14.64
CA GLY A 140 13.63 44.06 14.52
C GLY A 140 13.75 44.84 13.23
N ASP A 141 12.78 45.72 13.03
CA ASP A 141 12.68 46.53 11.84
C ASP A 141 12.26 47.95 12.19
N HIS A 142 13.18 48.90 12.03
CA HIS A 142 12.99 50.30 12.34
C HIS A 142 12.01 51.04 11.40
N VAL A 143 11.66 50.46 10.25
CA VAL A 143 10.63 51.01 9.35
C VAL A 143 9.23 50.45 9.61
N GLN A 144 9.09 49.50 10.54
CA GLN A 144 7.80 48.97 11.00
C GLN A 144 7.29 49.71 12.25
N LEU A 145 6.35 49.10 12.98
CA LEU A 145 5.72 49.71 14.15
C LEU A 145 6.74 50.02 15.25
N ARG A 146 6.74 51.28 15.68
CA ARG A 146 7.42 51.75 16.88
C ARG A 146 6.69 51.31 18.17
N PRO A 147 7.32 51.45 19.34
CA PRO A 147 6.68 51.22 20.62
C PRO A 147 5.50 52.15 20.83
N THR A 148 4.39 51.59 21.33
CA THR A 148 3.19 52.38 21.68
C THR A 148 3.44 53.11 22.99
N VAL A 149 3.53 54.44 22.92
CA VAL A 149 3.77 55.30 24.08
C VAL A 149 2.69 56.36 24.23
N GLN A 150 2.56 56.94 25.43
CA GLN A 150 1.64 58.05 25.62
C GLN A 150 2.10 59.28 24.82
N PRO A 151 1.21 60.03 24.16
CA PRO A 151 1.60 61.16 23.32
C PRO A 151 2.51 62.20 24.00
N VAL A 152 2.33 62.41 25.31
CA VAL A 152 3.16 63.32 26.12
C VAL A 152 4.65 62.93 26.18
N THR A 153 4.98 61.68 25.88
CA THR A 153 6.35 61.15 25.93
C THR A 153 7.08 61.17 24.58
N LEU A 154 6.37 61.45 23.47
CA LEU A 154 6.96 61.52 22.13
C LEU A 154 8.05 62.59 22.00
N PRO A 155 7.91 63.83 22.55
CA PRO A 155 8.98 64.82 22.50
C PRO A 155 10.25 64.41 23.24
N LEU A 156 10.16 63.42 24.14
CA LEU A 156 11.29 62.86 24.88
C LEU A 156 11.94 61.68 24.15
N GLY A 157 11.44 61.30 22.96
CA GLY A 157 11.93 60.17 22.17
C GLY A 157 11.64 58.81 22.78
N TYR A 158 10.59 58.68 23.61
CA TYR A 158 10.29 57.43 24.31
C TYR A 158 9.81 56.31 23.36
N ASP A 159 9.39 56.67 22.15
CA ASP A 159 9.08 55.77 21.03
C ASP A 159 10.33 55.35 20.22
N VAL A 160 11.52 55.85 20.56
CA VAL A 160 12.75 55.39 19.93
C VAL A 160 13.23 54.14 20.66
N SER A 161 13.20 53.00 19.96
CA SER A 161 13.67 51.72 20.51
C SER A 161 15.20 51.70 20.65
N LEU A 162 15.69 50.81 21.51
CA LEU A 162 17.13 50.53 21.61
C LEU A 162 17.69 50.07 20.26
N PHE A 163 16.94 49.25 19.52
CA PHE A 163 17.28 48.80 18.18
C PHE A 163 17.47 49.97 17.22
N GLU A 164 16.47 50.85 17.11
CA GLU A 164 16.51 52.00 16.20
C GLU A 164 17.66 52.95 16.53
N ARG A 165 17.86 53.25 17.82
CA ARG A 165 18.97 54.10 18.27
C ARG A 165 20.32 53.52 17.89
N LEU A 166 20.56 52.24 18.18
CA LEU A 166 21.84 51.57 17.85
C LEU A 166 22.04 51.45 16.34
N TYR A 167 20.99 51.11 15.59
CA TYR A 167 21.05 51.02 14.13
C TYR A 167 21.41 52.37 13.51
N THR A 168 20.68 53.43 13.87
CA THR A 168 20.88 54.80 13.37
C THR A 168 22.28 55.33 13.66
N LEU A 169 22.80 55.07 14.86
CA LEU A 169 24.18 55.44 15.23
C LEU A 169 25.24 54.70 14.39
N CYS A 170 24.95 53.48 13.94
CA CYS A 170 25.87 52.68 13.13
C CYS A 170 25.79 52.96 11.62
N THR A 171 24.61 53.35 11.11
CA THR A 171 24.36 53.52 9.67
C THR A 171 24.42 54.97 9.19
N ASN A 172 24.28 55.95 10.07
CA ASN A 172 24.34 57.36 9.67
C ASN A 172 25.76 57.80 9.24
N SER A 173 25.84 58.26 7.98
CA SER A 173 27.10 58.58 7.29
C SER A 173 27.84 59.79 7.87
N GLN A 174 27.16 60.70 8.58
CA GLN A 174 27.79 61.86 9.23
C GLN A 174 28.56 61.49 10.51
N THR A 175 28.32 60.30 11.07
CA THR A 175 29.00 59.75 12.26
C THR A 175 30.02 58.66 11.90
N SER A 176 30.39 58.52 10.61
CA SER A 176 31.23 57.42 10.08
C SER A 176 32.59 57.21 10.76
N GLY A 177 33.08 58.18 11.55
CA GLY A 177 34.27 58.05 12.39
C GLY A 177 34.05 57.39 13.75
N ASN A 178 32.79 57.15 14.15
CA ASN A 178 32.41 56.69 15.50
C ASN A 178 31.41 55.52 15.43
N ARG A 179 31.73 54.47 14.65
CA ARG A 179 30.98 53.21 14.74
C ARG A 179 31.08 52.73 16.17
N LEU A 180 29.94 52.47 16.81
CA LEU A 180 29.89 51.93 18.16
C LEU A 180 30.69 50.61 18.19
N ALA A 181 31.81 50.62 18.89
CA ALA A 181 32.66 49.45 19.03
C ALA A 181 31.84 48.29 19.61
N GLY A 182 31.82 47.16 18.90
CA GLY A 182 31.07 45.97 19.32
C GLY A 182 29.64 45.84 18.79
N VAL A 183 29.13 46.78 17.98
CA VAL A 183 27.82 46.68 17.33
C VAL A 183 27.99 46.36 15.85
N GLN A 184 27.31 45.30 15.38
CA GLN A 184 27.24 44.92 13.96
C GLN A 184 25.77 44.95 13.53
N THR A 185 25.51 45.50 12.34
CA THR A 185 24.17 45.56 11.73
C THR A 185 24.16 44.76 10.43
N SER A 186 23.06 44.06 10.17
CA SER A 186 22.85 43.28 8.94
C SER A 186 21.37 43.26 8.58
N MET A 187 21.05 43.53 7.32
CA MET A 187 19.68 43.42 6.79
C MET A 187 19.49 42.05 6.12
N LEU A 188 18.39 41.36 6.45
CA LEU A 188 17.94 40.19 5.71
C LEU A 188 17.07 40.67 4.54
N ASN A 189 17.62 40.70 3.34
CA ASN A 189 16.99 41.36 2.18
C ASN A 189 16.20 40.41 1.26
N THR A 190 15.94 39.17 1.65
CA THR A 190 15.18 38.20 0.83
C THR A 190 13.93 37.73 1.58
N GLN A 191 12.75 38.07 1.06
CA GLN A 191 11.45 37.71 1.63
C GLN A 191 10.83 36.48 0.95
N TYR A 192 10.13 35.68 1.75
CA TYR A 192 9.48 34.43 1.34
C TYR A 192 7.97 34.39 1.63
N ARG A 193 7.39 35.50 2.09
CA ARG A 193 5.98 35.57 2.51
C ARG A 193 5.05 35.82 1.32
N MET A 194 5.29 36.91 0.59
CA MET A 194 4.35 37.47 -0.39
C MET A 194 4.82 37.30 -1.83
N HIS A 195 3.87 37.36 -2.78
CA HIS A 195 4.18 37.38 -4.22
C HIS A 195 4.95 38.67 -4.58
N LYS A 196 5.82 38.61 -5.59
CA LYS A 196 6.68 39.73 -6.01
C LYS A 196 5.90 41.04 -6.19
N SER A 197 4.77 40.99 -6.91
CA SER A 197 3.92 42.16 -7.17
C SER A 197 3.33 42.84 -5.92
N ILE A 198 3.20 42.09 -4.80
CA ILE A 198 2.75 42.66 -3.52
C ILE A 198 3.94 43.30 -2.80
N CYS A 199 5.12 42.69 -2.92
CA CYS A 199 6.37 43.15 -2.32
C CYS A 199 6.92 44.44 -2.95
N GLU A 200 6.65 44.69 -4.24
CA GLU A 200 7.24 45.79 -5.01
C GLU A 200 7.05 47.15 -4.33
N PHE A 201 5.81 47.51 -3.97
CA PHE A 201 5.53 48.77 -3.28
C PHE A 201 6.30 48.91 -1.96
N SER A 202 6.24 47.88 -1.10
CA SER A 202 6.92 47.93 0.20
C SER A 202 8.44 48.02 0.05
N SER A 203 9.00 47.30 -0.93
CA SER A 203 10.44 47.31 -1.24
C SER A 203 10.90 48.71 -1.65
N GLU A 204 10.21 49.35 -2.60
CA GLU A 204 10.56 50.67 -3.12
C GLU A 204 10.39 51.76 -2.06
N GLU A 205 9.25 51.80 -1.38
CA GLU A 205 8.90 52.88 -0.45
C GLU A 205 9.72 52.84 0.85
N PHE A 206 9.90 51.65 1.43
CA PHE A 206 10.47 51.52 2.78
C PHE A 206 11.89 50.95 2.81
N TYR A 207 12.33 50.26 1.76
CA TYR A 207 13.62 49.55 1.73
C TYR A 207 14.49 49.89 0.52
N GLN A 208 14.25 51.04 -0.13
CA GLN A 208 15.08 51.54 -1.24
C GLN A 208 15.21 50.55 -2.42
N GLY A 209 14.23 49.66 -2.61
CA GLY A 209 14.25 48.60 -3.61
C GLY A 209 15.16 47.41 -3.29
N GLU A 210 15.74 47.34 -2.08
CA GLU A 210 16.69 46.27 -1.72
C GLU A 210 16.00 44.96 -1.31
N LEU A 211 14.69 44.98 -0.98
CA LEU A 211 13.94 43.80 -0.57
C LEU A 211 13.59 42.91 -1.79
N ARG A 212 14.19 41.73 -1.84
CA ARG A 212 14.08 40.73 -2.92
C ARG A 212 13.06 39.66 -2.57
N THR A 213 12.41 39.10 -3.59
CA THR A 213 11.52 37.95 -3.43
C THR A 213 12.29 36.66 -3.73
N GLY A 214 12.40 35.78 -2.73
CA GLY A 214 13.14 34.51 -2.85
C GLY A 214 12.36 33.36 -3.48
N MET A 215 11.09 33.58 -3.82
CA MET A 215 10.20 32.58 -4.40
C MET A 215 9.86 32.89 -5.87
N ALA A 216 9.69 31.85 -6.66
CA ALA A 216 9.19 32.00 -8.02
C ALA A 216 7.69 32.38 -8.04
N ALA A 217 7.25 33.09 -9.09
CA ALA A 217 5.89 33.65 -9.19
C ALA A 217 4.80 32.57 -9.21
N ASP A 218 5.12 31.39 -9.74
CA ASP A 218 4.27 30.20 -9.81
C ASP A 218 4.07 29.50 -8.46
N GLN A 219 4.95 29.72 -7.47
CA GLN A 219 4.84 29.13 -6.13
C GLN A 219 3.81 29.83 -5.22
N ARG A 220 3.26 30.97 -5.66
CA ARG A 220 2.20 31.71 -4.98
C ARG A 220 1.00 31.87 -5.90
N VAL A 221 0.43 30.76 -6.37
CA VAL A 221 -0.81 30.78 -7.19
C VAL A 221 -1.92 31.45 -6.40
N LEU A 222 -2.69 32.34 -7.03
CA LEU A 222 -3.93 32.83 -6.43
C LEU A 222 -4.84 31.62 -6.22
N ALA A 223 -5.34 31.44 -4.99
CA ALA A 223 -6.39 30.48 -4.75
C ALA A 223 -7.57 30.80 -5.67
N VAL A 224 -8.29 29.76 -6.13
CA VAL A 224 -9.55 29.95 -6.84
C VAL A 224 -10.47 30.74 -5.90
N SER A 225 -10.82 31.94 -6.32
CA SER A 225 -11.68 32.87 -5.58
C SER A 225 -12.67 33.46 -6.57
N ALA A 226 -13.91 33.62 -6.10
CA ALA A 226 -14.96 34.28 -6.86
C ALA A 226 -14.79 35.81 -6.84
N PHE A 227 -13.84 36.32 -6.06
CA PHE A 227 -13.49 37.72 -6.07
C PHE A 227 -13.14 38.16 -7.50
N PRO A 228 -13.76 39.24 -8.01
CA PRO A 228 -13.50 39.76 -9.34
C PRO A 228 -12.14 40.48 -9.36
N TRP A 229 -11.06 39.71 -9.22
CA TRP A 229 -9.70 40.22 -9.25
C TRP A 229 -9.48 41.01 -10.55
N PRO A 230 -9.07 42.29 -10.46
CA PRO A 230 -8.82 43.08 -11.65
C PRO A 230 -7.72 42.42 -12.48
N ARG A 231 -7.78 42.57 -13.80
CA ARG A 231 -6.76 42.05 -14.72
C ARG A 231 -5.92 43.19 -15.27
N SER A 232 -4.61 42.95 -15.34
CA SER A 232 -3.69 43.87 -16.01
C SER A 232 -4.06 43.97 -17.49
N SER A 233 -4.27 45.19 -17.98
CA SER A 233 -4.54 45.45 -19.41
C SER A 233 -3.37 45.07 -20.32
N VAL A 234 -2.14 45.02 -19.77
CA VAL A 234 -0.91 44.73 -20.52
C VAL A 234 -0.62 43.23 -20.54
N SER A 235 -0.68 42.56 -19.39
CA SER A 235 -0.28 41.14 -19.28
C SER A 235 -1.44 40.15 -19.27
N GLY A 236 -2.68 40.60 -19.09
CA GLY A 236 -3.86 39.75 -18.91
C GLY A 236 -3.91 38.98 -17.58
N GLN A 237 -2.85 39.06 -16.77
CA GLN A 237 -2.75 38.40 -15.48
C GLN A 237 -3.59 39.11 -14.42
N PHE A 238 -4.03 38.34 -13.42
CA PHE A 238 -4.72 38.90 -12.26
C PHE A 238 -3.78 39.82 -11.46
N VAL A 239 -4.29 41.00 -11.15
CA VAL A 239 -3.69 41.93 -10.20
C VAL A 239 -4.01 41.42 -8.81
N ARG A 240 -2.98 41.24 -7.99
CA ARG A 240 -3.06 40.57 -6.67
C ARG A 240 -3.32 41.52 -5.51
N THR A 241 -3.58 42.78 -5.82
CA THR A 241 -3.83 43.87 -4.89
C THR A 241 -4.96 44.72 -5.42
N VAL A 242 -5.92 45.05 -4.58
CA VAL A 242 -7.05 45.92 -4.90
C VAL A 242 -7.29 46.81 -3.70
N PHE A 243 -7.53 48.09 -3.96
CA PHE A 243 -8.02 49.01 -2.95
C PHE A 243 -9.52 49.19 -3.21
N ILE A 244 -10.34 48.77 -2.26
CA ILE A 244 -11.80 48.91 -2.38
C ILE A 244 -12.22 50.12 -1.55
N GLU A 245 -12.76 51.12 -2.22
CA GLU A 245 -13.30 52.30 -1.57
C GLU A 245 -14.50 51.93 -0.69
N CYS A 246 -14.54 52.48 0.52
CA CYS A 246 -15.61 52.27 1.47
C CYS A 246 -16.01 53.61 2.08
N ASP A 247 -17.15 54.14 1.64
CA ASP A 247 -17.65 55.47 2.04
C ASP A 247 -18.28 55.49 3.44
N GLY A 248 -18.20 54.38 4.18
CA GLY A 248 -18.77 54.28 5.52
C GLY A 248 -17.98 55.06 6.57
N HIS A 249 -18.70 55.83 7.38
CA HIS A 249 -18.10 56.55 8.50
C HIS A 249 -17.68 55.62 9.64
N GLU A 250 -16.52 55.92 10.22
CA GLU A 250 -16.06 55.30 11.46
C GLU A 250 -16.91 55.79 12.64
N ASP A 251 -17.33 54.88 13.50
CA ASP A 251 -17.95 55.16 14.79
C ASP A 251 -16.90 54.94 15.89
N ILE A 252 -16.76 55.94 16.76
CA ILE A 252 -15.75 55.99 17.83
C ILE A 252 -15.97 54.89 18.88
N GLY A 253 -17.19 54.36 19.01
CA GLY A 253 -17.52 53.33 19.98
C GLY A 253 -17.22 53.73 21.43
N GLN A 254 -17.24 52.77 22.35
CA GLN A 254 -16.96 52.99 23.79
C GLN A 254 -15.53 52.60 24.19
N LYS A 255 -14.97 51.54 23.57
CA LYS A 255 -13.62 50.99 23.88
C LYS A 255 -12.71 50.90 22.66
N SER A 256 -13.28 50.79 21.46
CA SER A 256 -12.57 50.75 20.18
C SER A 256 -13.47 51.34 19.11
N LYS A 257 -12.84 51.95 18.11
CA LYS A 257 -13.47 52.38 16.87
C LYS A 257 -14.05 51.18 16.12
N ARG A 258 -15.14 51.40 15.38
CA ARG A 258 -15.81 50.41 14.53
C ARG A 258 -16.21 51.04 13.19
N ASN A 259 -16.19 50.26 12.13
CA ASN A 259 -16.73 50.66 10.83
C ASN A 259 -17.64 49.55 10.30
N GLN A 260 -18.95 49.80 10.37
CA GLN A 260 -19.97 48.81 10.01
C GLN A 260 -19.96 48.53 8.50
N ALA A 261 -19.75 49.55 7.66
CA ALA A 261 -19.72 49.39 6.21
C ALA A 261 -18.54 48.52 5.76
N GLN A 262 -17.35 48.71 6.37
CA GLN A 262 -16.19 47.85 6.09
C GLN A 262 -16.45 46.39 6.49
N ALA A 263 -17.13 46.16 7.62
CA ALA A 263 -17.50 44.82 8.07
C ALA A 263 -18.51 44.15 7.13
N GLU A 264 -19.51 44.90 6.65
CA GLU A 264 -20.51 44.42 5.70
C GLU A 264 -19.90 44.06 4.35
N LEU A 265 -19.04 44.93 3.81
CA LEU A 265 -18.31 44.70 2.56
C LEU A 265 -17.44 43.43 2.65
N SER A 266 -16.69 43.29 3.74
CA SER A 266 -15.85 42.10 3.99
C SER A 266 -16.70 40.82 4.12
N SER A 267 -17.87 40.93 4.76
CA SER A 267 -18.80 39.81 4.94
C SER A 267 -19.45 39.37 3.63
N GLN A 268 -19.83 40.32 2.77
CA GLN A 268 -20.36 40.02 1.43
C GLN A 268 -19.32 39.27 0.61
N GLN A 269 -18.07 39.70 0.68
CA GLN A 269 -16.98 39.02 -0.02
C GLN A 269 -16.78 37.59 0.47
N GLN A 270 -16.74 37.39 1.78
CA GLN A 270 -16.57 36.07 2.37
C GLN A 270 -17.71 35.12 1.97
N ARG A 271 -18.96 35.60 1.94
CA ARG A 271 -20.11 34.79 1.52
C ARG A 271 -19.99 34.34 0.06
N ALA A 272 -19.59 35.24 -0.85
CA ALA A 272 -19.39 34.91 -2.25
C ALA A 272 -18.30 33.84 -2.46
N ASP A 273 -17.18 33.96 -1.73
CA ASP A 273 -16.11 32.96 -1.79
C ASP A 273 -16.54 31.61 -1.19
N ASP A 274 -17.32 31.62 -0.11
CA ASP A 274 -17.83 30.40 0.53
C ASP A 274 -18.88 29.68 -0.34
N GLU A 275 -19.77 30.42 -1.01
CA GLU A 275 -20.74 29.86 -1.97
C GLU A 275 -20.03 29.18 -3.15
N GLN A 276 -19.02 29.83 -3.74
CA GLN A 276 -18.25 29.22 -4.83
C GLN A 276 -17.47 27.99 -4.37
N ARG A 277 -16.86 28.02 -3.18
CA ARG A 277 -16.19 26.85 -2.60
C ARG A 277 -17.14 25.68 -2.41
N ARG A 278 -18.37 25.94 -1.99
CA ARG A 278 -19.41 24.89 -1.89
C ARG A 278 -19.75 24.32 -3.26
N ALA A 279 -19.99 25.18 -4.26
CA ALA A 279 -20.30 24.74 -5.62
C ALA A 279 -19.15 23.92 -6.25
N ASP A 280 -17.90 24.32 -6.07
CA ASP A 280 -16.74 23.59 -6.59
C ASP A 280 -16.57 22.24 -5.89
N ASN A 281 -16.80 22.19 -4.57
CA ASN A 281 -16.77 20.93 -3.81
C ASN A 281 -17.90 19.98 -4.21
N GLU A 282 -19.10 20.51 -4.47
CA GLU A 282 -20.24 19.74 -4.97
C GLU A 282 -19.97 19.18 -6.36
N ARG A 283 -19.43 19.98 -7.28
CA ARG A 283 -19.00 19.50 -8.61
C ARG A 283 -17.99 18.35 -8.49
N ARG A 284 -16.94 18.53 -7.68
CA ARG A 284 -15.93 17.48 -7.45
C ARG A 284 -16.52 16.20 -6.87
N ARG A 285 -17.50 16.32 -5.97
CA ARG A 285 -18.22 15.16 -5.41
C ARG A 285 -19.05 14.48 -6.49
N ALA A 286 -19.80 15.24 -7.28
CA ALA A 286 -20.60 14.71 -8.38
C ALA A 286 -19.73 13.99 -9.43
N ASP A 287 -18.60 14.57 -9.82
CA ASP A 287 -17.63 13.95 -10.74
C ASP A 287 -17.08 12.64 -10.17
N SER A 288 -16.73 12.64 -8.87
CA SER A 288 -16.22 11.44 -8.19
C SER A 288 -17.27 10.34 -8.05
N GLU A 289 -18.53 10.71 -7.77
CA GLU A 289 -19.66 9.78 -7.70
C GLU A 289 -20.01 9.23 -9.09
N GLY A 290 -19.96 10.08 -10.12
CA GLY A 290 -20.11 9.68 -11.52
C GLY A 290 -19.07 8.64 -11.93
N GLN A 291 -17.78 8.91 -11.66
CA GLN A 291 -16.71 7.97 -11.94
C GLN A 291 -16.90 6.63 -11.23
N ARG A 292 -17.28 6.65 -9.94
CA ARG A 292 -17.56 5.42 -9.18
C ARG A 292 -18.72 4.62 -9.77
N ALA A 293 -19.79 5.29 -10.20
CA ALA A 293 -20.94 4.63 -10.81
C ALA A 293 -20.57 3.99 -12.15
N GLU A 294 -19.74 4.67 -12.95
CA GLU A 294 -19.19 4.13 -14.20
C GLU A 294 -18.29 2.91 -13.94
N ASP A 295 -17.39 2.99 -12.95
CA ASP A 295 -16.51 1.88 -12.58
C ASP A 295 -17.30 0.64 -12.12
N VAL A 296 -18.32 0.83 -11.27
CA VAL A 296 -19.21 -0.26 -10.82
C VAL A 296 -19.96 -0.86 -12.00
N THR A 297 -20.45 -0.03 -12.91
CA THR A 297 -21.16 -0.51 -14.13
C THR A 297 -20.21 -1.31 -15.03
N ALA A 298 -18.96 -0.84 -15.19
CA ALA A 298 -17.94 -1.51 -15.97
C ALA A 298 -17.46 -2.83 -15.34
N GLN A 299 -17.52 -3.00 -14.02
CA GLN A 299 -17.19 -4.26 -13.35
C GLN A 299 -18.32 -5.29 -13.41
N CYS A 300 -19.58 -4.82 -13.41
CA CYS A 300 -20.77 -5.68 -13.48
C CYS A 300 -21.12 -6.17 -14.89
N ARG A 301 -20.56 -5.56 -15.95
CA ARG A 301 -20.82 -6.00 -17.33
C ARG A 301 -20.23 -7.38 -17.61
N GLN A 302 -20.80 -8.09 -18.56
CA GLN A 302 -20.20 -9.31 -19.09
C GLN A 302 -18.86 -9.00 -19.76
N THR A 303 -17.90 -9.90 -19.60
CA THR A 303 -16.55 -9.72 -20.13
C THR A 303 -16.41 -10.33 -21.53
N THR A 304 -15.43 -9.86 -22.29
CA THR A 304 -15.00 -10.50 -23.55
C THR A 304 -14.15 -11.75 -23.27
N LEU A 305 -13.91 -12.59 -24.28
CA LEU A 305 -13.09 -13.82 -24.10
C LEU A 305 -11.69 -13.52 -23.55
N ALA A 306 -11.04 -12.45 -24.04
CA ALA A 306 -9.71 -12.05 -23.58
C ALA A 306 -9.73 -11.51 -22.15
N GLU A 307 -10.70 -10.66 -21.83
CA GLU A 307 -10.92 -10.15 -20.47
C GLU A 307 -11.20 -11.31 -19.50
N HIS A 308 -12.08 -12.24 -19.86
CA HIS A 308 -12.44 -13.39 -19.04
C HIS A 308 -11.26 -14.30 -18.72
N ILE A 309 -10.45 -14.70 -19.72
CA ILE A 309 -9.27 -15.54 -19.50
C ILE A 309 -8.25 -14.84 -18.60
N THR A 310 -8.07 -13.52 -18.78
CA THR A 310 -7.17 -12.71 -17.94
C THR A 310 -7.69 -12.63 -16.51
N ASN A 311 -8.96 -12.29 -16.31
CA ASN A 311 -9.60 -12.20 -15.00
C ASN A 311 -9.62 -13.55 -14.28
N CYS A 312 -9.79 -14.68 -14.98
CA CYS A 312 -9.66 -16.00 -14.39
C CYS A 312 -8.25 -16.24 -13.84
N HIS A 313 -7.20 -15.78 -14.52
CA HIS A 313 -5.85 -15.87 -13.98
C HIS A 313 -5.66 -14.98 -12.75
N ASP A 314 -6.07 -13.70 -12.86
CA ASP A 314 -5.83 -12.70 -11.83
C ASP A 314 -6.64 -12.96 -10.54
N TYR A 315 -7.93 -13.33 -10.68
CA TYR A 315 -8.83 -13.51 -9.54
C TYR A 315 -8.97 -14.96 -9.07
N LEU A 316 -8.76 -15.97 -9.92
CA LEU A 316 -8.94 -17.39 -9.54
C LEU A 316 -7.61 -18.12 -9.35
N ASP A 317 -6.70 -18.04 -10.31
CA ASP A 317 -5.44 -18.79 -10.30
C ASP A 317 -4.43 -18.23 -9.28
N LEU A 318 -4.17 -16.91 -9.28
CA LEU A 318 -3.20 -16.30 -8.35
C LEU A 318 -3.62 -16.35 -6.86
N ASN A 319 -4.91 -16.60 -6.57
CA ASN A 319 -5.45 -16.53 -5.22
C ASN A 319 -5.36 -17.84 -4.41
N ILE A 320 -4.76 -18.90 -4.95
CA ILE A 320 -4.56 -20.16 -4.23
C ILE A 320 -3.23 -20.16 -3.46
N THR A 321 -3.32 -20.24 -2.13
CA THR A 321 -2.16 -20.45 -1.25
C THR A 321 -2.05 -21.92 -0.86
N VAL A 322 -1.14 -22.66 -1.52
CA VAL A 322 -0.74 -24.00 -1.07
C VAL A 322 0.26 -23.81 0.08
N LYS A 323 -0.11 -24.17 1.32
CA LYS A 323 0.84 -24.14 2.46
C LYS A 323 1.64 -25.44 2.47
N PRO A 324 2.98 -25.42 2.26
CA PRO A 324 3.80 -26.61 2.39
C PRO A 324 3.87 -26.99 3.87
N ASN A 325 3.16 -28.03 4.27
CA ASN A 325 3.29 -28.58 5.62
C ASN A 325 4.23 -29.79 5.57
N ASN A 326 5.53 -29.56 5.81
CA ASN A 326 6.58 -30.59 5.74
C ASN A 326 6.46 -31.70 6.80
N SER A 327 5.45 -31.65 7.68
CA SER A 327 5.22 -32.61 8.77
C SER A 327 4.08 -33.60 8.51
N LEU A 328 3.33 -33.45 7.40
CA LEU A 328 2.20 -34.31 7.04
C LEU A 328 2.29 -34.64 5.55
N PRO A 329 2.99 -35.70 5.12
CA PRO A 329 2.77 -36.23 3.77
C PRO A 329 1.29 -36.59 3.63
N SER A 330 0.72 -36.32 2.45
CA SER A 330 -0.65 -36.70 2.11
C SER A 330 -0.85 -38.18 2.49
N LYS A 331 -1.84 -38.48 3.34
CA LYS A 331 -2.20 -39.85 3.72
C LYS A 331 -2.94 -40.59 2.59
N GLY A 332 -2.70 -40.20 1.33
CA GLY A 332 -3.20 -40.91 0.17
C GLY A 332 -2.35 -42.15 -0.05
N THR A 333 -2.98 -43.32 -0.18
CA THR A 333 -2.28 -44.55 -0.53
C THR A 333 -1.68 -44.35 -1.91
N ILE A 334 -0.35 -44.21 -2.06
CA ILE A 334 0.31 -44.12 -3.37
C ILE A 334 -0.23 -45.24 -4.28
N THR A 335 -0.63 -44.92 -5.51
CA THR A 335 -1.33 -45.90 -6.34
C THR A 335 -0.34 -47.02 -6.65
N ASN A 336 -0.61 -48.26 -6.20
CA ASN A 336 0.29 -49.38 -6.44
C ASN A 336 0.55 -49.51 -7.95
N PRO A 337 1.78 -49.30 -8.45
CA PRO A 337 2.06 -49.34 -9.87
C PRO A 337 2.08 -50.76 -10.42
N GLN A 338 2.16 -51.78 -9.56
CA GLN A 338 2.21 -53.19 -9.96
C GLN A 338 1.09 -53.56 -10.94
N ASP A 339 1.45 -54.30 -11.99
CA ASP A 339 0.57 -54.77 -13.08
C ASP A 339 -0.06 -53.69 -13.97
N LYS A 340 0.27 -52.41 -13.80
CA LYS A 340 -0.20 -51.34 -14.70
C LYS A 340 0.59 -51.29 -16.01
N LEU A 341 -0.10 -50.93 -17.08
CA LEU A 341 0.47 -50.74 -18.42
C LEU A 341 1.43 -49.54 -18.43
N VAL A 342 2.56 -49.66 -19.14
CA VAL A 342 3.60 -48.63 -19.22
C VAL A 342 4.05 -48.34 -20.63
N SER A 343 4.29 -47.07 -20.93
CA SER A 343 5.00 -46.71 -22.16
C SER A 343 6.45 -47.18 -22.07
N SER A 344 6.98 -47.79 -23.13
CA SER A 344 8.39 -48.17 -23.20
C SER A 344 9.31 -46.96 -23.36
N THR A 345 8.79 -45.86 -23.94
CA THR A 345 9.54 -44.61 -24.18
C THR A 345 8.69 -43.38 -23.89
N LEU A 346 9.23 -42.44 -23.10
CA LEU A 346 8.67 -41.11 -22.87
C LEU A 346 9.43 -40.08 -23.72
N LYS A 347 8.74 -39.30 -24.55
CA LYS A 347 9.35 -38.31 -25.48
C LYS A 347 8.76 -36.91 -25.31
N PRO A 348 9.58 -35.84 -25.43
CA PRO A 348 9.05 -34.48 -25.49
C PRO A 348 8.12 -34.28 -26.69
N TRP A 349 7.02 -33.57 -26.47
CA TRP A 349 6.07 -33.20 -27.51
C TRP A 349 6.53 -31.88 -28.18
N THR A 350 7.38 -32.01 -29.21
CA THR A 350 8.14 -30.87 -29.74
C THR A 350 7.33 -29.83 -30.51
N ASP A 351 6.21 -30.21 -31.14
CA ASP A 351 5.36 -29.32 -31.93
C ASP A 351 4.15 -28.75 -31.16
N PHE A 352 3.98 -29.12 -29.88
CA PHE A 352 2.84 -28.71 -29.06
C PHE A 352 2.65 -27.18 -29.00
N LEU A 353 3.74 -26.43 -28.83
CA LEU A 353 3.67 -24.98 -28.73
C LEU A 353 3.23 -24.31 -30.04
N GLU A 354 3.59 -24.90 -31.19
CA GLU A 354 3.14 -24.40 -32.50
C GLU A 354 1.66 -24.71 -32.72
N GLN A 355 1.23 -25.91 -32.35
CA GLN A 355 -0.19 -26.31 -32.37
C GLN A 355 -1.04 -25.40 -31.48
N GLN A 356 -0.58 -25.12 -30.26
CA GLN A 356 -1.24 -24.20 -29.33
C GLN A 356 -1.38 -22.79 -29.92
N LYS A 357 -0.32 -22.23 -30.51
CA LYS A 357 -0.38 -20.92 -31.17
C LYS A 357 -1.36 -20.90 -32.34
N SER A 358 -1.39 -21.97 -33.14
CA SER A 358 -2.34 -22.11 -34.26
C SER A 358 -3.79 -22.12 -33.77
N ILE A 359 -4.07 -22.89 -32.71
CA ILE A 359 -5.39 -22.97 -32.07
C ILE A 359 -5.82 -21.60 -31.55
N HIS A 360 -4.96 -20.89 -30.80
CA HIS A 360 -5.24 -19.55 -30.30
C HIS A 360 -5.50 -18.56 -31.44
N GLY A 361 -4.66 -18.56 -32.48
CA GLY A 361 -4.83 -17.69 -33.65
C GLY A 361 -6.19 -17.91 -34.33
N ARG A 362 -6.58 -19.17 -34.54
CA ARG A 362 -7.90 -19.50 -35.10
C ARG A 362 -9.03 -19.10 -34.17
N LEU A 363 -8.91 -19.35 -32.87
CA LEU A 363 -9.93 -18.98 -31.88
C LEU A 363 -10.23 -17.48 -31.91
N TYR A 364 -9.20 -16.63 -31.83
CA TYR A 364 -9.36 -15.17 -31.85
C TYR A 364 -9.74 -14.62 -33.24
N SER A 365 -9.48 -15.36 -34.31
CA SER A 365 -9.95 -15.00 -35.66
C SER A 365 -11.41 -15.38 -35.94
N THR A 366 -11.97 -16.35 -35.20
CA THR A 366 -13.30 -16.91 -35.45
C THR A 366 -14.35 -16.49 -34.43
N PHE A 367 -13.95 -16.19 -33.19
CA PHE A 367 -14.83 -15.64 -32.16
C PHE A 367 -14.72 -14.10 -32.11
N PRO A 368 -15.83 -13.34 -32.06
CA PRO A 368 -15.76 -11.88 -32.08
C PRO A 368 -15.08 -11.33 -30.81
N ALA A 369 -14.07 -10.49 -31.00
CA ALA A 369 -13.26 -9.95 -29.90
C ALA A 369 -14.04 -9.06 -28.93
N ASP A 370 -15.08 -8.40 -29.41
CA ASP A 370 -15.96 -7.50 -28.68
C ASP A 370 -17.18 -8.19 -28.05
N LYS A 371 -17.36 -9.50 -28.31
CA LYS A 371 -18.50 -10.26 -27.77
C LYS A 371 -18.37 -10.40 -26.26
N GLN A 372 -19.21 -9.66 -25.54
CA GLN A 372 -19.40 -9.77 -24.09
C GLN A 372 -20.37 -10.91 -23.80
N ALA A 373 -19.85 -12.07 -23.44
CA ALA A 373 -20.66 -13.28 -23.19
C ALA A 373 -20.22 -14.04 -21.93
N PHE A 374 -19.13 -13.62 -21.30
CA PHE A 374 -18.52 -14.31 -20.17
C PHE A 374 -18.81 -13.59 -18.85
N GLU A 375 -18.52 -14.26 -17.74
CA GLU A 375 -18.79 -13.79 -16.38
C GLU A 375 -18.17 -12.42 -16.11
N SER A 376 -18.84 -11.62 -15.28
CA SER A 376 -18.39 -10.28 -14.93
C SER A 376 -17.16 -10.32 -14.01
N VAL A 377 -16.44 -9.19 -13.93
CA VAL A 377 -15.28 -9.05 -13.04
C VAL A 377 -15.71 -9.29 -11.59
N THR A 378 -16.83 -8.71 -11.17
CA THR A 378 -17.38 -8.87 -9.82
C THR A 378 -17.65 -10.33 -9.47
N PHE A 379 -18.21 -11.11 -10.40
CA PHE A 379 -18.47 -12.52 -10.17
C PHE A 379 -17.17 -13.32 -9.97
N LEU A 380 -16.18 -13.11 -10.83
CA LEU A 380 -14.89 -13.82 -10.76
C LEU A 380 -14.11 -13.44 -9.49
N GLU A 381 -14.16 -12.18 -9.07
CA GLU A 381 -13.57 -11.70 -7.83
C GLU A 381 -14.23 -12.35 -6.60
N GLU A 382 -15.57 -12.37 -6.54
CA GLU A 382 -16.32 -13.03 -5.45
C GLU A 382 -16.03 -14.53 -5.39
N LEU A 383 -15.95 -15.19 -6.54
CA LEU A 383 -15.57 -16.60 -6.63
C LEU A 383 -14.14 -16.83 -6.15
N GLY A 384 -13.20 -15.97 -6.56
CA GLY A 384 -11.80 -15.99 -6.11
C GLY A 384 -11.68 -15.88 -4.60
N GLU A 385 -12.39 -14.92 -3.99
CA GLU A 385 -12.42 -14.74 -2.53
C GLU A 385 -13.05 -15.94 -1.80
N ARG A 386 -14.06 -16.59 -2.38
CA ARG A 386 -14.61 -17.84 -1.85
C ARG A 386 -13.59 -18.98 -1.90
N LEU A 387 -12.85 -19.11 -2.99
CA LEU A 387 -11.83 -20.15 -3.16
C LEU A 387 -10.63 -19.92 -2.23
N ARG A 388 -10.21 -18.67 -2.04
CA ARG A 388 -9.13 -18.27 -1.12
C ARG A 388 -9.39 -18.70 0.33
N ARG A 389 -10.65 -18.72 0.76
CA ARG A 389 -11.05 -19.17 2.11
C ARG A 389 -10.97 -20.69 2.29
N LYS A 390 -10.91 -21.48 1.21
CA LYS A 390 -10.75 -22.94 1.29
C LYS A 390 -9.30 -23.29 1.60
N LYS A 391 -9.07 -24.06 2.67
CA LYS A 391 -7.75 -24.66 2.94
C LYS A 391 -7.62 -25.95 2.13
N ILE A 392 -6.58 -26.05 1.31
CA ILE A 392 -6.25 -27.29 0.59
C ILE A 392 -5.46 -28.18 1.53
N ALA A 393 -6.07 -29.26 2.02
CA ALA A 393 -5.45 -30.19 2.95
C ALA A 393 -5.25 -31.60 2.36
N ASN A 394 -5.99 -31.95 1.30
CA ASN A 394 -5.92 -33.23 0.63
C ASN A 394 -6.26 -33.11 -0.87
N GLU A 395 -6.16 -34.23 -1.59
CA GLU A 395 -6.39 -34.32 -3.04
C GLU A 395 -7.81 -33.94 -3.47
N ARG A 396 -8.84 -34.29 -2.68
CA ARG A 396 -10.23 -33.92 -2.97
C ARG A 396 -10.46 -32.41 -2.84
N ASP A 397 -9.74 -31.75 -1.93
CA ASP A 397 -9.77 -30.29 -1.81
C ASP A 397 -9.11 -29.64 -3.03
N LEU A 398 -7.99 -30.20 -3.50
CA LEU A 398 -7.29 -29.71 -4.70
C LEU A 398 -8.15 -29.92 -5.96
N GLU A 399 -8.76 -31.09 -6.12
CA GLU A 399 -9.71 -31.41 -7.19
C GLU A 399 -10.85 -30.38 -7.23
N SER A 400 -11.49 -30.11 -6.09
CA SER A 400 -12.55 -29.10 -6.00
C SER A 400 -12.07 -27.72 -6.44
N VAL A 401 -10.83 -27.35 -6.11
CA VAL A 401 -10.25 -26.05 -6.51
C VAL A 401 -9.93 -26.04 -8.01
N GLN A 402 -9.25 -27.06 -8.53
CA GLN A 402 -8.90 -27.19 -9.96
C GLN A 402 -10.13 -27.15 -10.87
N HIS A 403 -11.21 -27.79 -10.42
CA HIS A 403 -12.48 -27.73 -11.11
C HIS A 403 -12.96 -26.28 -11.29
N ASN A 404 -12.92 -25.47 -10.23
CA ASN A 404 -13.41 -24.09 -10.27
C ASN A 404 -12.46 -23.13 -11.02
N ILE A 405 -11.14 -23.34 -10.97
CA ILE A 405 -10.17 -22.38 -11.52
C ILE A 405 -9.84 -22.59 -13.00
N VAL A 406 -9.96 -23.83 -13.49
CA VAL A 406 -9.57 -24.18 -14.86
C VAL A 406 -10.69 -24.89 -15.59
N GLN A 407 -11.24 -25.97 -15.03
CA GLN A 407 -12.21 -26.79 -15.76
C GLN A 407 -13.51 -26.05 -16.03
N THR A 408 -14.15 -25.46 -15.02
CA THR A 408 -15.41 -24.71 -15.17
C THR A 408 -15.24 -23.55 -16.16
N PRO A 409 -14.22 -22.66 -16.06
CA PRO A 409 -13.99 -21.64 -17.07
C PRO A 409 -13.82 -22.21 -18.49
N VAL A 410 -13.04 -23.28 -18.66
CA VAL A 410 -12.86 -23.90 -19.98
C VAL A 410 -14.15 -24.49 -20.52
N THR A 411 -14.96 -25.18 -19.69
CA THR A 411 -16.28 -25.69 -20.08
C THR A 411 -17.21 -24.57 -20.51
N ASN A 412 -17.31 -23.52 -19.70
CA ASN A 412 -18.17 -22.37 -20.00
C ASN A 412 -17.75 -21.70 -21.30
N ILE A 413 -16.44 -21.56 -21.53
CA ILE A 413 -15.93 -21.05 -22.81
C ILE A 413 -16.35 -21.95 -23.97
N VAL A 414 -16.13 -23.27 -23.88
CA VAL A 414 -16.46 -24.20 -24.97
C VAL A 414 -17.96 -24.23 -25.26
N GLU A 415 -18.82 -24.17 -24.25
CA GLU A 415 -20.28 -24.09 -24.45
C GLU A 415 -20.68 -22.79 -25.17
N ILE A 416 -20.09 -21.64 -24.82
CA ILE A 416 -20.33 -20.37 -25.53
C ILE A 416 -19.79 -20.44 -26.98
N LEU A 417 -18.63 -21.06 -27.20
CA LEU A 417 -18.05 -21.22 -28.55
C LEU A 417 -18.90 -22.14 -29.44
N LYS A 418 -19.56 -23.13 -28.85
CA LYS A 418 -20.45 -24.08 -29.55
C LYS A 418 -21.72 -23.41 -30.06
N ASP A 419 -22.20 -22.36 -29.40
CA ASP A 419 -23.36 -21.57 -29.83
C ASP A 419 -23.03 -20.57 -30.95
N HIS A 420 -21.75 -20.45 -31.34
CA HIS A 420 -21.31 -19.56 -32.40
C HIS A 420 -20.90 -20.34 -33.67
N ASP A 421 -21.59 -20.11 -34.79
CA ASP A 421 -21.48 -20.94 -36.01
C ASP A 421 -20.08 -20.98 -36.64
N ALA A 422 -19.30 -19.90 -36.52
CA ALA A 422 -17.95 -19.85 -37.09
C ALA A 422 -16.98 -20.73 -36.29
N THR A 423 -17.03 -20.67 -34.97
CA THR A 423 -16.20 -21.45 -34.04
C THR A 423 -16.63 -22.91 -34.01
N LYS A 424 -17.94 -23.18 -34.01
CA LYS A 424 -18.48 -24.53 -34.11
C LYS A 424 -17.98 -25.27 -35.35
N ARG A 425 -17.94 -24.61 -36.51
CA ARG A 425 -17.40 -25.19 -37.75
C ARG A 425 -15.89 -25.28 -37.74
N ALA A 426 -15.19 -24.27 -37.22
CA ALA A 426 -13.74 -24.23 -37.19
C ALA A 426 -13.12 -25.35 -36.34
N PHE A 427 -13.77 -25.70 -35.22
CA PHE A 427 -13.28 -26.69 -34.26
C PHE A 427 -14.16 -27.96 -34.17
N ALA A 428 -15.11 -28.15 -35.08
CA ALA A 428 -16.04 -29.29 -35.09
C ALA A 428 -16.74 -29.57 -33.73
N LEU A 429 -17.21 -28.51 -33.05
CA LEU A 429 -17.76 -28.61 -31.69
C LEU A 429 -19.10 -29.40 -31.64
N GLY A 430 -19.15 -30.43 -30.79
CA GLY A 430 -20.27 -31.38 -30.62
C GLY A 430 -21.34 -31.00 -29.59
N ARG A 431 -21.99 -31.98 -28.94
CA ARG A 431 -23.14 -31.76 -28.04
C ARG A 431 -22.80 -31.34 -26.60
N GLY A 432 -21.57 -31.52 -26.13
CA GLY A 432 -21.12 -31.01 -24.83
C GLY A 432 -19.71 -31.46 -24.46
N LEU A 433 -19.11 -30.76 -23.48
CA LEU A 433 -17.82 -31.11 -22.88
C LEU A 433 -18.04 -31.70 -21.49
N THR A 434 -17.41 -32.83 -21.18
CA THR A 434 -17.41 -33.41 -19.83
C THR A 434 -15.98 -33.72 -19.44
N PHE A 435 -15.60 -33.26 -18.25
CA PHE A 435 -14.34 -33.60 -17.62
C PHE A 435 -14.62 -34.73 -16.62
N ASP A 436 -14.15 -35.94 -16.95
CA ASP A 436 -14.30 -37.11 -16.09
C ASP A 436 -13.03 -37.33 -15.28
N ASN A 437 -13.19 -37.35 -13.95
CA ASN A 437 -12.11 -37.61 -13.03
C ASN A 437 -12.14 -39.08 -12.57
N HIS A 438 -10.99 -39.76 -12.56
CA HIS A 438 -10.88 -41.16 -12.10
C HIS A 438 -10.00 -41.27 -10.85
N PRO A 439 -10.43 -40.77 -9.68
CA PRO A 439 -9.72 -41.00 -8.43
C PRO A 439 -9.87 -42.47 -8.03
N ASN A 440 -8.80 -43.26 -8.20
CA ASN A 440 -8.69 -44.66 -7.76
C ASN A 440 -9.80 -45.66 -8.20
N ALA A 441 -10.49 -45.43 -9.32
CA ALA A 441 -11.57 -46.31 -9.77
C ALA A 441 -11.10 -47.39 -10.76
N LEU A 442 -10.44 -48.43 -10.24
CA LEU A 442 -10.62 -49.81 -10.72
C LEU A 442 -10.63 -50.71 -9.47
N SER A 443 -11.80 -50.90 -8.87
CA SER A 443 -11.99 -52.01 -7.94
C SER A 443 -11.72 -53.31 -8.68
N GLU A 444 -10.93 -54.19 -8.08
CA GLU A 444 -10.69 -55.59 -8.45
C GLU A 444 -11.69 -56.16 -9.47
N MET A 445 -11.30 -56.19 -10.74
CA MET A 445 -11.82 -57.17 -11.68
C MET A 445 -10.66 -58.00 -12.18
N ALA A 446 -10.63 -59.23 -11.67
CA ALA A 446 -9.68 -60.26 -11.97
C ALA A 446 -9.54 -60.48 -13.49
N LEU A 447 -8.32 -60.33 -13.99
CA LEU A 447 -7.85 -61.08 -15.14
C LEU A 447 -6.68 -61.94 -14.67
N THR A 448 -7.02 -63.11 -14.13
CA THR A 448 -6.13 -64.26 -14.14
C THR A 448 -5.72 -64.55 -15.58
N ASN A 449 -4.43 -64.42 -15.94
CA ASN A 449 -3.66 -65.53 -16.51
C ASN A 449 -2.21 -65.18 -16.88
N GLN A 450 -1.33 -66.05 -16.39
CA GLN A 450 -0.06 -66.58 -16.92
C GLN A 450 1.04 -65.63 -17.42
N HIS A 451 2.16 -65.76 -16.71
CA HIS A 451 3.47 -65.16 -16.93
C HIS A 451 3.97 -65.19 -18.39
N ASN A 452 4.55 -64.07 -18.80
CA ASN A 452 5.79 -64.05 -19.57
C ASN A 452 6.65 -62.86 -19.11
N ASP A 453 7.86 -63.18 -18.65
CA ASP A 453 8.90 -62.24 -18.20
C ASP A 453 9.38 -61.38 -19.37
N VAL A 454 9.11 -60.07 -19.34
CA VAL A 454 9.78 -59.11 -20.23
C VAL A 454 10.20 -57.89 -19.42
N ARG A 455 11.53 -57.66 -19.32
CA ARG A 455 12.14 -56.52 -18.63
C ARG A 455 12.30 -55.34 -19.58
N TYR A 456 11.77 -54.17 -19.22
CA TYR A 456 12.26 -52.90 -19.76
C TYR A 456 12.38 -51.85 -18.63
N PRO A 457 13.60 -51.41 -18.26
CA PRO A 457 13.74 -50.12 -17.61
C PRO A 457 13.33 -49.05 -18.63
N ILE A 458 12.49 -48.10 -18.23
CA ILE A 458 12.14 -46.92 -19.05
C ILE A 458 13.46 -46.30 -19.53
N ARG A 459 13.74 -46.37 -20.84
CA ARG A 459 14.93 -45.72 -21.42
C ARG A 459 14.59 -44.26 -21.69
N THR A 460 14.78 -43.44 -20.67
CA THR A 460 14.75 -41.97 -20.78
C THR A 460 16.16 -41.42 -20.67
N SER A 461 16.45 -40.30 -21.33
CA SER A 461 17.65 -39.49 -21.10
C SER A 461 17.61 -38.70 -19.78
N PHE A 462 16.68 -39.04 -18.88
CA PHE A 462 16.32 -38.33 -17.66
C PHE A 462 15.84 -39.38 -16.64
N ALA A 463 16.35 -39.39 -15.41
CA ALA A 463 15.89 -40.34 -14.38
C ALA A 463 14.85 -39.65 -13.47
N PRO A 464 13.53 -39.76 -13.75
CA PRO A 464 12.53 -39.26 -12.82
C PRO A 464 12.54 -40.08 -11.52
N THR A 465 12.31 -39.45 -10.38
CA THR A 465 12.04 -40.15 -9.11
C THR A 465 10.86 -41.10 -9.27
N GLY A 466 10.90 -42.26 -8.60
CA GLY A 466 9.90 -43.32 -8.74
C GLY A 466 8.43 -42.88 -8.64
N VAL A 467 8.14 -41.87 -7.81
CA VAL A 467 6.78 -41.31 -7.62
C VAL A 467 6.23 -40.67 -8.90
N VAL A 468 7.08 -39.95 -9.65
CA VAL A 468 6.69 -39.27 -10.89
C VAL A 468 6.40 -40.28 -11.99
N ALA A 469 7.26 -41.30 -12.09
CA ALA A 469 7.08 -42.40 -13.02
C ALA A 469 5.79 -43.18 -12.73
N ALA A 470 5.46 -43.41 -11.45
CA ALA A 470 4.23 -44.06 -11.04
C ALA A 470 2.98 -43.23 -11.41
N ALA A 471 2.99 -41.92 -11.14
CA ALA A 471 1.90 -41.02 -11.52
C ALA A 471 1.70 -41.00 -13.04
N VAL A 472 2.77 -40.82 -13.83
CA VAL A 472 2.72 -40.82 -15.30
C VAL A 472 2.21 -42.14 -15.88
N SER A 473 2.59 -43.26 -15.25
CA SER A 473 2.13 -44.58 -15.67
C SER A 473 0.67 -44.84 -15.35
N GLN A 474 0.15 -44.28 -14.25
CA GLN A 474 -1.29 -44.33 -13.95
C GLN A 474 -2.11 -43.65 -15.05
N ILE A 475 -1.66 -42.47 -15.48
CA ILE A 475 -2.28 -41.72 -16.59
C ILE A 475 -2.34 -42.58 -17.84
N TYR A 476 -1.17 -43.08 -18.22
CA TYR A 476 -1.01 -43.84 -19.45
C TYR A 476 -1.88 -45.09 -19.44
N HIS A 477 -1.94 -45.78 -18.29
CA HIS A 477 -2.83 -46.91 -18.10
C HIS A 477 -4.31 -46.54 -18.30
N CYS A 478 -4.77 -45.43 -17.70
CA CYS A 478 -6.13 -44.93 -17.92
C CYS A 478 -6.37 -44.53 -19.38
N MET A 479 -5.39 -43.90 -20.04
CA MET A 479 -5.47 -43.55 -21.46
C MET A 479 -5.61 -44.78 -22.35
N ILE A 480 -4.83 -45.84 -22.12
CA ILE A 480 -4.90 -47.07 -22.93
C ILE A 480 -6.21 -47.81 -22.69
N ILE A 481 -6.67 -47.93 -21.43
CA ILE A 481 -7.97 -48.57 -21.10
C ILE A 481 -9.14 -47.78 -21.67
N GLY A 482 -9.15 -46.46 -21.47
CA GLY A 482 -10.17 -45.57 -22.01
C GLY A 482 -10.10 -45.40 -23.53
N GLY A 483 -8.99 -45.79 -24.15
CA GLY A 483 -8.69 -45.56 -25.56
C GLY A 483 -8.61 -44.08 -25.92
N LEU A 484 -7.92 -43.32 -25.08
CA LEU A 484 -7.81 -41.87 -25.15
C LEU A 484 -6.44 -41.47 -25.70
N ALA A 485 -6.45 -40.61 -26.71
CA ALA A 485 -5.24 -40.06 -27.30
C ALA A 485 -4.66 -38.89 -26.48
N TYR A 486 -5.49 -38.18 -25.71
CA TYR A 486 -5.11 -36.96 -24.98
C TYR A 486 -5.46 -37.07 -23.50
N SER A 487 -4.58 -36.53 -22.66
CA SER A 487 -4.74 -36.48 -21.21
C SER A 487 -3.84 -35.39 -20.64
N TYR A 488 -4.16 -34.82 -19.49
CA TYR A 488 -3.21 -34.00 -18.76
C TYR A 488 -3.34 -34.23 -17.25
N GLY A 489 -2.25 -33.98 -16.53
CA GLY A 489 -2.22 -33.96 -15.06
C GLY A 489 -1.84 -32.57 -14.55
N THR A 490 -2.34 -32.19 -13.38
CA THR A 490 -2.04 -30.90 -12.75
C THR A 490 -1.59 -31.09 -11.32
N THR A 491 -0.68 -30.24 -10.86
CA THR A 491 -0.29 -30.13 -9.45
C THR A 491 -0.88 -28.91 -8.75
N GLY A 492 -1.71 -28.14 -9.47
CA GLY A 492 -2.14 -26.81 -9.08
C GLY A 492 -1.11 -25.71 -9.30
N GLU A 493 0.16 -26.05 -9.51
CA GLU A 493 1.22 -25.11 -9.88
C GLU A 493 1.79 -25.38 -11.28
N ALA A 494 1.83 -26.65 -11.69
CA ALA A 494 2.31 -27.09 -12.99
C ALA A 494 1.31 -28.06 -13.65
N ILE A 495 1.30 -28.08 -14.98
CA ILE A 495 0.44 -28.95 -15.79
C ILE A 495 1.32 -29.79 -16.73
N ILE A 496 1.10 -31.10 -16.78
CA ILE A 496 1.72 -32.01 -17.74
C ILE A 496 0.69 -32.48 -18.76
N PHE A 497 0.83 -32.04 -20.01
CA PHE A 497 0.02 -32.49 -21.14
C PHE A 497 0.62 -33.75 -21.76
N LEU A 498 -0.23 -34.69 -22.13
CA LEU A 498 0.16 -36.03 -22.59
C LEU A 498 -0.63 -36.42 -23.85
N LYS A 499 0.09 -37.03 -24.79
CA LYS A 499 -0.49 -37.54 -26.04
C LYS A 499 0.04 -38.93 -26.38
N ILE A 500 -0.87 -39.80 -26.82
CA ILE A 500 -0.56 -41.10 -27.41
C ILE A 500 -0.84 -41.01 -28.92
N ASP A 501 0.16 -41.31 -29.72
CA ASP A 501 -0.06 -41.64 -31.13
C ASP A 501 -0.38 -43.14 -31.22
N TRP A 502 -1.62 -43.48 -31.60
CA TRP A 502 -2.08 -44.86 -31.70
C TRP A 502 -1.35 -45.67 -32.77
N LYS A 503 -0.60 -45.04 -33.67
CA LYS A 503 0.32 -45.73 -34.59
C LYS A 503 1.58 -46.25 -33.89
N THR A 504 1.96 -45.62 -32.77
CA THR A 504 3.12 -45.98 -31.94
C THR A 504 2.75 -45.91 -30.46
N PRO A 505 1.83 -46.77 -29.97
CA PRO A 505 1.23 -46.63 -28.65
C PRO A 505 2.26 -46.80 -27.52
N GLU A 506 3.39 -47.44 -27.80
CA GLU A 506 4.54 -47.57 -26.91
C GLU A 506 5.24 -46.24 -26.55
N GLN A 507 5.01 -45.19 -27.34
CA GLN A 507 5.58 -43.87 -27.14
C GLN A 507 4.55 -42.92 -26.51
N LEU A 508 4.87 -42.41 -25.33
CA LEU A 508 4.09 -41.36 -24.68
C LEU A 508 4.76 -40.01 -24.91
N LEU A 509 4.03 -39.08 -25.55
CA LEU A 509 4.48 -37.70 -25.73
C LEU A 509 4.08 -36.86 -24.52
N PHE A 510 4.96 -35.97 -24.05
CA PHE A 510 4.67 -35.08 -22.93
C PHE A 510 5.12 -33.63 -23.16
N GLN A 511 4.38 -32.69 -22.57
CA GLN A 511 4.76 -31.28 -22.43
C GLN A 511 4.47 -30.79 -21.02
N LEU A 512 5.44 -30.13 -20.38
CA LEU A 512 5.26 -29.47 -19.08
C LEU A 512 4.95 -27.97 -19.27
N ALA A 513 4.05 -27.43 -18.46
CA ALA A 513 3.74 -26.00 -18.37
C ALA A 513 3.68 -25.53 -16.93
N GLU A 514 4.16 -24.32 -16.66
CA GLU A 514 4.11 -23.65 -15.35
C GLU A 514 3.42 -22.29 -15.51
N PRO A 515 2.07 -22.26 -15.59
CA PRO A 515 1.33 -21.07 -16.05
C PRO A 515 1.69 -19.78 -15.32
N ARG A 516 1.79 -19.81 -13.99
CA ARG A 516 2.13 -18.64 -13.17
C ARG A 516 3.52 -18.07 -13.49
N VAL A 517 4.51 -18.95 -13.66
CA VAL A 517 5.89 -18.55 -13.98
C VAL A 517 5.96 -18.04 -15.42
N GLU A 518 5.25 -18.71 -16.33
CA GLU A 518 5.25 -18.36 -17.75
C GLU A 518 4.59 -17.01 -18.04
N VAL A 519 3.49 -16.68 -17.35
CA VAL A 519 2.80 -15.37 -17.45
C VAL A 519 3.73 -14.25 -16.97
N LEU A 520 4.35 -14.40 -15.81
CA LEU A 520 5.30 -13.41 -15.27
C LEU A 520 6.52 -13.21 -16.17
N ALA A 521 7.00 -14.28 -16.81
CA ALA A 521 8.17 -14.22 -17.68
C ALA A 521 7.87 -13.59 -19.06
N HIS A 522 6.60 -13.49 -19.47
CA HIS A 522 6.21 -13.02 -20.81
C HIS A 522 4.94 -12.15 -20.76
N PRO A 523 5.02 -10.92 -20.20
CA PRO A 523 3.85 -10.05 -20.04
C PRO A 523 3.14 -9.75 -21.37
N ASP A 524 3.90 -9.57 -22.46
CA ASP A 524 3.35 -9.25 -23.80
C ASP A 524 2.51 -10.38 -24.41
N ASN A 525 2.58 -11.59 -23.86
CA ASN A 525 1.80 -12.75 -24.28
C ASN A 525 1.23 -13.53 -23.10
N ALA A 526 0.90 -12.81 -22.02
CA ALA A 526 0.36 -13.39 -20.79
C ALA A 526 -0.92 -14.20 -21.04
N LEU A 527 -1.81 -13.67 -21.88
CA LEU A 527 -3.12 -14.26 -22.20
C LEU A 527 -3.02 -15.71 -22.70
N CYS A 528 -2.05 -16.03 -23.56
CA CYS A 528 -1.87 -17.37 -24.12
C CYS A 528 -1.19 -18.35 -23.14
N ARG A 529 -0.71 -17.86 -22.00
CA ARG A 529 0.12 -18.62 -21.05
C ARG A 529 -0.59 -18.95 -19.75
N THR A 530 -1.79 -18.42 -19.52
CA THR A 530 -2.61 -18.75 -18.35
C THR A 530 -3.03 -20.23 -18.38
N ALA A 531 -3.35 -20.78 -17.20
CA ALA A 531 -3.78 -22.17 -17.09
C ALA A 531 -5.04 -22.45 -17.93
N VAL A 532 -6.04 -21.56 -17.84
CA VAL A 532 -7.27 -21.61 -18.63
C VAL A 532 -6.98 -21.59 -20.12
N SER A 533 -6.12 -20.69 -20.59
CA SER A 533 -5.81 -20.57 -22.02
C SER A 533 -5.07 -21.79 -22.57
N LYS A 534 -4.15 -22.36 -21.78
CA LYS A 534 -3.41 -23.56 -22.16
C LYS A 534 -4.30 -24.79 -22.23
N VAL A 535 -5.14 -25.00 -21.21
CA VAL A 535 -6.08 -26.13 -21.17
C VAL A 535 -7.17 -25.96 -22.23
N LEU A 536 -7.67 -24.75 -22.48
CA LEU A 536 -8.60 -24.47 -23.57
C LEU A 536 -8.03 -24.87 -24.93
N ALA A 537 -6.80 -24.45 -25.24
CA ALA A 537 -6.16 -24.80 -26.50
C ALA A 537 -5.91 -26.31 -26.63
N PHE A 538 -5.51 -26.96 -25.53
CA PHE A 538 -5.34 -28.41 -25.48
C PHE A 538 -6.67 -29.15 -25.74
N THR A 539 -7.76 -28.70 -25.12
CA THR A 539 -9.10 -29.25 -25.30
C THR A 539 -9.56 -29.11 -26.75
N LEU A 540 -9.41 -27.93 -27.36
CA LEU A 540 -9.79 -27.70 -28.76
C LEU A 540 -8.96 -28.54 -29.73
N LEU A 541 -7.65 -28.67 -29.48
CA LEU A 541 -6.77 -29.52 -30.29
C LEU A 541 -7.22 -30.99 -30.24
N ALA A 542 -7.55 -31.47 -29.05
CA ALA A 542 -7.98 -32.85 -28.86
C ALA A 542 -9.37 -33.12 -29.47
N ILE A 543 -10.25 -32.11 -29.60
CA ILE A 543 -11.54 -32.21 -30.29
C ILE A 543 -11.32 -32.38 -31.80
N GLU A 544 -10.41 -31.60 -32.38
CA GLU A 544 -10.15 -31.61 -33.82
C GLU A 544 -9.45 -32.88 -34.30
N GLU A 545 -8.54 -33.43 -33.50
CA GLU A 545 -7.74 -34.58 -33.90
C GLU A 545 -8.47 -35.92 -33.73
N GLN A 546 -9.76 -35.92 -33.36
CA GLN A 546 -10.57 -37.14 -33.27
C GLN A 546 -10.79 -37.80 -34.64
N HIS A 547 -9.84 -38.64 -35.03
CA HIS A 547 -9.99 -39.64 -36.08
C HIS A 547 -10.21 -40.98 -35.41
N SER A 548 -11.45 -41.49 -35.47
CA SER A 548 -11.84 -42.86 -35.10
C SER A 548 -11.47 -43.28 -33.67
N ASN A 549 -12.46 -43.34 -32.79
CA ASN A 549 -12.34 -44.13 -31.55
C ASN A 549 -11.79 -45.51 -31.92
N LEU A 550 -10.58 -45.82 -31.43
CA LEU A 550 -9.96 -47.13 -31.66
C LEU A 550 -10.95 -48.21 -31.21
N GLY A 551 -11.28 -49.17 -32.07
CA GLY A 551 -12.26 -50.21 -31.72
C GLY A 551 -11.79 -51.04 -30.52
N GLN A 552 -12.74 -51.63 -29.77
CA GLN A 552 -12.42 -52.45 -28.59
C GLN A 552 -11.42 -53.58 -28.91
N ASP A 553 -11.49 -54.15 -30.12
CA ASP A 553 -10.58 -55.18 -30.60
C ASP A 553 -9.16 -54.67 -30.84
N GLU A 554 -9.02 -53.45 -31.38
CA GLU A 554 -7.73 -52.82 -31.65
C GLU A 554 -7.04 -52.37 -30.35
N ARG A 555 -7.83 -51.89 -29.38
CA ARG A 555 -7.34 -51.60 -28.02
C ARG A 555 -6.84 -52.87 -27.33
N SER A 556 -7.58 -53.97 -27.44
CA SER A 556 -7.18 -55.26 -26.84
C SER A 556 -5.86 -55.77 -27.41
N ARG A 557 -5.66 -55.66 -28.73
CA ARG A 557 -4.38 -56.01 -29.39
C ARG A 557 -3.21 -55.16 -28.91
N VAL A 558 -3.43 -53.86 -28.72
CA VAL A 558 -2.42 -52.94 -28.19
C VAL A 558 -2.06 -53.29 -26.74
N MET A 559 -3.04 -53.64 -25.90
CA MET A 559 -2.81 -54.04 -24.50
C MET A 559 -2.01 -55.34 -24.35
N GLU A 560 -2.10 -56.26 -25.31
CA GLU A 560 -1.31 -57.51 -25.31
C GLU A 560 0.19 -57.27 -25.55
N HIS A 561 0.55 -56.20 -26.25
CA HIS A 561 1.93 -55.90 -26.65
C HIS A 561 2.63 -54.85 -25.76
N ILE A 562 1.87 -54.13 -24.92
CA ILE A 562 2.40 -53.12 -24.00
C ILE A 562 2.90 -53.79 -22.70
N GLY A 563 4.08 -53.39 -22.23
CA GLY A 563 4.68 -53.88 -20.99
C GLY A 563 3.92 -53.45 -19.73
N ARG A 564 4.14 -54.17 -18.61
CA ARG A 564 3.57 -53.87 -17.29
C ARG A 564 4.65 -53.58 -16.25
N TRP A 565 4.33 -52.77 -15.25
CA TRP A 565 5.20 -52.52 -14.08
C TRP A 565 5.37 -53.78 -13.23
N PHE A 566 6.62 -54.10 -12.89
CA PHE A 566 6.99 -55.30 -12.12
C PHE A 566 7.50 -54.99 -10.67
N ALA A 567 7.67 -53.72 -10.31
CA ALA A 567 8.27 -53.34 -9.02
C ALA A 567 7.21 -53.07 -7.93
N ASP A 568 7.39 -53.70 -6.76
CA ASP A 568 6.60 -53.45 -5.55
C ASP A 568 7.00 -52.10 -4.90
N HIS A 569 6.07 -51.50 -4.17
CA HIS A 569 6.15 -50.19 -3.51
C HIS A 569 7.45 -49.97 -2.73
N ASP A 570 7.95 -51.01 -2.04
CA ASP A 570 9.17 -50.98 -1.23
C ASP A 570 10.49 -50.89 -2.04
N ALA A 571 10.47 -51.23 -3.33
CA ALA A 571 11.63 -51.09 -4.21
C ALA A 571 11.76 -49.66 -4.76
N MET A 572 10.65 -48.93 -4.92
CA MET A 572 10.64 -47.56 -5.47
C MET A 572 11.15 -46.51 -4.48
N LEU A 573 10.89 -46.68 -3.19
CA LEU A 573 11.38 -45.77 -2.13
C LEU A 573 12.90 -45.85 -1.92
N LYS A 574 13.57 -46.90 -2.41
CA LYS A 574 15.02 -47.10 -2.27
C LYS A 574 15.85 -46.44 -3.37
N LEU A 575 15.22 -45.97 -4.46
CA LEU A 575 15.87 -45.24 -5.55
C LEU A 575 15.89 -43.73 -5.23
N GLY A 576 16.82 -43.31 -4.37
CA GLY A 576 17.10 -41.89 -4.12
C GLY A 576 17.91 -41.24 -5.25
N PRO A 577 17.90 -39.89 -5.38
CA PRO A 577 18.54 -39.21 -6.50
C PRO A 577 20.08 -39.22 -6.38
N GLU A 578 20.78 -39.83 -7.34
CA GLU A 578 22.21 -39.60 -7.53
C GLU A 578 22.46 -38.24 -8.20
N SER A 579 23.38 -37.50 -7.62
CA SER A 579 23.81 -36.15 -8.00
C SER A 579 24.19 -36.03 -9.49
N SER A 580 23.43 -35.26 -10.27
CA SER A 580 23.78 -34.85 -11.64
C SER A 580 23.70 -33.33 -11.78
N GLN A 581 24.78 -32.70 -12.26
CA GLN A 581 24.97 -31.25 -12.34
C GLN A 581 24.36 -30.62 -13.61
N HIS A 582 23.84 -29.40 -13.43
CA HIS A 582 23.43 -28.36 -14.40
C HIS A 582 22.13 -28.55 -15.24
N ALA A 583 21.40 -27.42 -15.35
CA ALA A 583 20.14 -27.14 -16.07
C ALA A 583 18.89 -27.98 -15.71
N GLY A 584 19.02 -29.28 -15.47
CA GLY A 584 17.90 -30.19 -15.13
C GLY A 584 17.38 -30.08 -13.70
N GLN A 585 18.09 -29.38 -12.80
CA GLN A 585 17.74 -29.28 -11.38
C GLN A 585 16.45 -28.51 -11.09
N ARG A 586 16.02 -27.55 -11.92
CA ARG A 586 14.73 -26.86 -11.69
C ARG A 586 13.55 -27.77 -12.03
N GLN A 587 13.56 -28.38 -13.21
CA GLN A 587 12.51 -29.30 -13.66
C GLN A 587 12.43 -30.54 -12.75
N ALA A 588 13.55 -31.15 -12.38
CA ALA A 588 13.57 -32.32 -11.50
C ALA A 588 13.09 -32.00 -10.07
N LYS A 589 13.45 -30.83 -9.52
CA LYS A 589 13.06 -30.42 -8.16
C LYS A 589 11.57 -30.06 -8.07
N VAL A 590 11.00 -29.46 -9.12
CA VAL A 590 9.55 -29.25 -9.28
C VAL A 590 8.81 -30.59 -9.41
N LEU A 591 9.35 -31.52 -10.22
CA LEU A 591 8.80 -32.88 -10.36
C LEU A 591 8.82 -33.68 -9.04
N THR A 592 9.89 -33.63 -8.23
CA THR A 592 9.96 -34.35 -6.93
C THR A 592 9.13 -33.75 -5.82
N THR A 593 8.98 -32.42 -5.78
CA THR A 593 8.32 -31.75 -4.64
C THR A 593 6.82 -31.56 -4.91
N SER A 594 6.40 -31.42 -6.17
CA SER A 594 5.03 -31.09 -6.54
C SER A 594 4.18 -32.31 -6.95
N LEU A 595 4.77 -33.47 -7.28
CA LEU A 595 4.01 -34.71 -7.57
C LEU A 595 3.66 -35.55 -6.33
N LEU A 596 4.11 -35.15 -5.13
CA LEU A 596 3.72 -35.83 -3.88
C LEU A 596 2.24 -35.61 -3.49
N ILE A 597 1.47 -34.82 -4.25
CA ILE A 597 0.08 -34.48 -3.93
C ILE A 597 -0.95 -35.06 -4.92
N ASN A 598 -0.54 -35.63 -6.06
CA ASN A 598 -1.50 -35.90 -7.15
C ASN A 598 -1.58 -37.38 -7.49
N GLN A 599 -2.45 -38.11 -6.80
CA GLN A 599 -3.23 -39.08 -7.56
C GLN A 599 -4.25 -38.31 -8.38
N THR A 600 -4.76 -38.99 -9.39
CA THR A 600 -5.59 -38.46 -10.45
C THR A 600 -4.86 -37.69 -11.52
N VAL A 601 -4.60 -38.44 -12.58
CA VAL A 601 -4.49 -37.83 -13.89
C VAL A 601 -5.70 -38.24 -14.69
N GLU A 602 -6.36 -37.19 -15.16
CA GLU A 602 -7.50 -37.20 -16.06
C GLU A 602 -7.05 -37.71 -17.42
N ALA A 603 -7.38 -38.96 -17.73
CA ALA A 603 -7.54 -39.32 -19.12
C ALA A 603 -8.83 -38.62 -19.60
N MET A 604 -8.69 -37.47 -20.27
CA MET A 604 -9.84 -36.74 -20.81
C MET A 604 -10.34 -37.46 -22.05
N ALA A 605 -11.41 -38.24 -21.86
CA ALA A 605 -12.28 -38.65 -22.93
C ALA A 605 -13.01 -37.43 -23.47
N LEU A 606 -12.54 -36.91 -24.60
CA LEU A 606 -13.42 -36.15 -25.46
C LEU A 606 -14.48 -37.10 -26.02
N TYR A 607 -15.69 -36.94 -25.51
CA TYR A 607 -16.95 -37.46 -26.04
C TYR A 607 -17.19 -38.98 -25.99
N ARG A 608 -18.26 -39.36 -25.27
CA ARG A 608 -19.04 -40.58 -25.53
C ARG A 608 -20.29 -40.14 -26.30
N GLU A 609 -20.43 -40.58 -27.54
CA GLU A 609 -21.73 -40.59 -28.20
C GLU A 609 -22.58 -41.63 -27.45
N VAL A 610 -23.60 -41.19 -26.70
CA VAL A 610 -24.58 -42.11 -26.10
C VAL A 610 -25.46 -42.62 -27.25
N PRO A 611 -25.49 -43.93 -27.56
CA PRO A 611 -26.42 -44.46 -28.55
C PRO A 611 -27.86 -44.28 -28.04
N ALA A 612 -28.79 -44.07 -28.97
CA ALA A 612 -30.23 -43.99 -28.69
C ALA A 612 -30.78 -45.26 -28.02
#